data_AF-A0A955DMX9-F1
#
_entry.id   AF-A0A955DMX9-F1
#
_cell.length_a   1.000
_cell.length_b   1.000
_cell.length_c   1.000
_cell.angle_alpha   90.00
_cell.angle_beta   90.00
_cell.angle_gamma   90.00
#
_symmetry.space_group_name_H-M   'P 1'
#
loop_
_entity.id
_entity.type
_entity.pdbx_description
1 polymer ?
#
loop_
_entity_poly.entity_id
_entity_poly.type
_entity_poly.pdbx_seq_one_letter_code
_entity_poly.pdbx_strand_id
1 'polypeptide(L)'
;MAKSTGPSAAEKQAATGTSNKAQALDRALSQIEKTYGSGSIMRLDHDPARIIPAISTGALSIDLALGGRGVPRGRIIEVFGPESSGKTTLALTIAANAQKAGGVAAFIDAEHALDPTYAKALGVDLESLLISQPDSGEQALEIAETL
;
A
#
# COMPACT_ATOMS: atom_id res chain seq x y z
N MET A 1 -43.81 41.42 28.40
CA MET A 1 -42.45 41.80 27.92
C MET A 1 -41.43 40.90 28.60
N ALA A 2 -41.04 39.79 27.97
CA ALA A 2 -40.00 38.92 28.49
C ALA A 2 -38.63 39.43 27.99
N LYS A 3 -37.73 39.77 28.92
CA LYS A 3 -36.37 40.21 28.60
C LYS A 3 -35.57 39.01 28.08
N SER A 4 -35.07 39.11 26.85
CA SER A 4 -34.02 38.25 26.29
C SER A 4 -32.75 38.45 27.11
N THR A 5 -32.36 37.43 27.89
CA THR A 5 -31.05 37.37 28.54
C THR A 5 -30.03 36.88 27.51
N GLY A 6 -29.09 37.75 27.11
CA GLY A 6 -27.97 37.39 26.26
C GLY A 6 -27.01 36.39 26.92
N PRO A 7 -26.15 35.72 26.13
CA PRO A 7 -25.31 34.62 26.62
C PRO A 7 -24.31 35.08 27.69
N SER A 8 -24.09 34.21 28.68
CA SER A 8 -23.25 34.44 29.85
C SER A 8 -21.76 34.61 29.49
N ALA A 9 -21.00 35.34 30.32
CA ALA A 9 -19.56 35.52 30.16
C ALA A 9 -18.78 34.18 30.11
N ALA A 10 -19.31 33.14 30.76
CA ALA A 10 -18.77 31.78 30.71
C ALA A 10 -18.97 31.11 29.34
N GLU A 11 -20.09 31.36 28.65
CA GLU A 11 -20.36 30.84 27.30
C GLU A 11 -19.49 31.55 26.25
N LYS A 12 -19.21 32.85 26.42
CA LYS A 12 -18.26 33.58 25.57
C LYS A 12 -16.80 33.12 25.75
N GLN A 13 -16.40 32.68 26.95
CA GLN A 13 -15.06 32.15 27.22
C GLN A 13 -14.87 30.71 26.71
N ALA A 14 -15.89 29.86 26.80
CA ALA A 14 -15.85 28.51 26.23
C ALA A 14 -15.80 28.51 24.68
N ALA A 15 -16.51 29.44 24.04
CA ALA A 15 -16.49 29.61 22.58
C ALA A 15 -15.13 30.13 22.06
N THR A 16 -14.50 31.06 22.78
CA THR A 16 -13.18 31.62 22.41
C THR A 16 -12.02 30.65 22.67
N GLY A 17 -12.07 29.84 23.74
CA GLY A 17 -11.07 28.81 24.03
C GLY A 17 -11.06 27.66 23.02
N THR A 18 -12.22 27.28 22.49
CA THR A 18 -12.36 26.25 21.44
C THR A 18 -11.85 26.77 20.09
N SER A 19 -12.14 28.04 19.77
CA SER A 19 -11.64 28.71 18.56
C SER A 19 -10.11 28.84 18.54
N ASN A 20 -9.48 29.18 19.66
CA ASN A 20 -8.01 29.31 19.74
C ASN A 20 -7.29 27.96 19.57
N LYS A 21 -7.86 26.87 20.11
CA LYS A 21 -7.32 25.51 19.91
C LYS A 21 -7.44 25.06 18.45
N ALA A 22 -8.56 25.34 17.80
CA ALA A 22 -8.76 25.03 16.38
C ALA A 22 -7.75 25.78 15.49
N GLN A 23 -7.54 27.08 15.74
CA GLN A 23 -6.55 27.87 14.99
C GLN A 23 -5.11 27.41 15.22
N ALA A 24 -4.75 27.01 16.45
CA ALA A 24 -3.43 26.47 16.75
C ALA A 24 -3.20 25.13 16.04
N LEU A 25 -4.24 24.27 15.99
CA LEU A 25 -4.20 23.01 15.26
C LEU A 25 -4.02 23.22 13.76
N ASP A 26 -4.78 24.12 13.13
CA ASP A 26 -4.68 24.38 11.68
C ASP A 26 -3.31 24.94 11.29
N ARG A 27 -2.70 25.78 12.14
CA ARG A 27 -1.33 26.26 11.95
C ARG A 27 -0.30 25.13 12.04
N ALA A 28 -0.45 24.23 13.00
CA ALA A 28 0.44 23.08 13.14
C ALA A 28 0.32 22.14 11.92
N LEU A 29 -0.92 21.86 11.47
CA LEU A 29 -1.17 21.06 10.27
C LEU A 29 -0.54 21.69 9.02
N SER A 30 -0.74 22.99 8.82
CA SER A 30 -0.16 23.75 7.69
C SER A 30 1.37 23.76 7.73
N GLN A 31 1.97 23.85 8.92
CA GLN A 31 3.43 23.83 9.09
C GLN A 31 4.00 22.47 8.73
N ILE A 32 3.30 21.38 9.10
CA ILE A 32 3.69 20.01 8.76
C ILE A 32 3.62 19.81 7.24
N GLU A 33 2.52 20.19 6.57
CA GLU A 33 2.40 20.08 5.11
C GLU A 33 3.44 20.92 4.36
N LYS A 34 3.76 22.12 4.85
CA LYS A 34 4.78 22.97 4.23
C LYS A 34 6.19 22.39 4.36
N THR A 35 6.48 21.72 5.48
CA THR A 35 7.81 21.18 5.78
C THR A 35 8.04 19.83 5.09
N TYR A 36 7.01 18.99 5.03
CA TYR A 36 7.13 17.58 4.61
C TYR A 36 6.37 17.24 3.33
N GLY A 37 5.64 18.19 2.75
CA GLY A 37 4.89 18.03 1.50
C GLY A 37 3.40 17.77 1.70
N SER A 38 2.63 17.92 0.61
CA SER A 38 1.20 17.65 0.62
C SER A 38 0.92 16.19 0.98
N GLY A 39 -0.02 15.96 1.91
CA GLY A 39 -0.38 14.62 2.37
C GLY A 39 0.48 14.06 3.51
N SER A 40 1.44 14.83 4.04
CA SER A 40 2.24 14.43 5.20
C SER A 40 1.44 14.33 6.51
N ILE A 41 0.28 14.98 6.57
CA ILE A 41 -0.69 14.85 7.66
C ILE A 41 -2.10 15.03 7.12
N MET A 42 -3.00 14.14 7.49
CA MET A 42 -4.41 14.21 7.11
C MET A 42 -5.27 13.76 8.27
N ARG A 43 -6.49 14.28 8.36
CA ARG A 43 -7.46 13.74 9.30
C ARG A 43 -7.74 12.31 8.85
N LEU A 44 -7.78 11.38 9.80
CA LEU A 44 -8.27 10.04 9.56
C LEU A 44 -9.78 10.14 9.32
N ASP A 45 -10.16 10.54 8.12
CA ASP A 45 -11.52 10.45 7.64
C ASP A 45 -11.88 8.95 7.59
N HIS A 46 -13.08 8.62 8.05
CA HIS A 46 -13.75 7.39 7.66
C HIS A 46 -14.16 7.53 6.19
N ASP A 47 -13.18 7.67 5.30
CA ASP A 47 -13.39 7.51 3.86
C ASP A 47 -13.83 6.05 3.68
N PRO A 48 -15.01 5.76 3.09
CA PRO A 48 -15.42 4.39 2.81
C PRO A 48 -14.29 3.71 2.04
N ALA A 49 -13.62 2.77 2.73
CA ALA A 49 -12.41 2.06 2.33
C ALA A 49 -11.98 2.37 0.88
N ARG A 50 -11.04 3.33 0.72
CA ARG A 50 -10.42 3.59 -0.59
C ARG A 50 -10.15 2.26 -1.26
N ILE A 51 -10.80 2.04 -2.41
CA ILE A 51 -10.66 0.79 -3.15
C ILE A 51 -9.20 0.70 -3.58
N ILE A 52 -8.43 -0.13 -2.86
CA ILE A 52 -7.04 -0.41 -3.21
C ILE A 52 -7.08 -1.33 -4.43
N PRO A 53 -6.46 -0.94 -5.55
CA PRO A 53 -6.31 -1.82 -6.70
C PRO A 53 -5.56 -3.08 -6.29
N ALA A 54 -5.93 -4.24 -6.84
CA ALA A 54 -5.32 -5.51 -6.51
C ALA A 54 -4.95 -6.28 -7.78
N ILE A 55 -4.05 -7.26 -7.63
CA ILE A 55 -3.64 -8.19 -8.67
C ILE A 55 -4.15 -9.57 -8.27
N SER A 56 -4.84 -10.26 -9.19
CA SER A 56 -5.29 -11.63 -8.94
C SER A 56 -4.11 -12.55 -8.66
N THR A 57 -4.27 -13.43 -7.68
CA THR A 57 -3.29 -14.49 -7.39
C THR A 57 -3.28 -15.60 -8.44
N GLY A 58 -4.28 -15.65 -9.32
CA GLY A 58 -4.51 -16.76 -10.26
C GLY A 58 -5.22 -17.95 -9.61
N ALA A 59 -5.40 -17.95 -8.29
CA ALA A 59 -6.16 -18.93 -7.55
C ALA A 59 -7.43 -18.27 -6.98
N LEU A 60 -8.58 -18.58 -7.58
CA LEU A 60 -9.88 -17.99 -7.18
C LEU A 60 -10.17 -18.15 -5.68
N SER A 61 -9.83 -19.30 -5.10
CA SER A 61 -10.02 -19.54 -3.67
C SER A 61 -9.20 -18.59 -2.79
N ILE A 62 -7.97 -18.26 -3.18
CA ILE A 62 -7.11 -17.31 -2.46
C ILE A 62 -7.63 -15.89 -2.67
N ASP A 63 -8.00 -15.52 -3.89
CA ASP A 63 -8.57 -14.19 -4.17
C ASP A 63 -9.83 -13.94 -3.34
N LEU A 64 -10.72 -14.94 -3.22
CA LEU A 64 -11.90 -14.88 -2.35
C LEU A 64 -11.52 -14.74 -0.87
N ALA A 65 -10.54 -15.49 -0.39
CA ALA A 65 -10.04 -15.36 0.98
C ALA A 65 -9.44 -13.96 1.25
N LEU A 66 -8.90 -13.30 0.22
CA LEU A 66 -8.38 -11.93 0.25
C LEU A 66 -9.46 -10.86 -0.05
N GLY A 67 -10.74 -11.17 0.15
CA GLY A 67 -11.85 -10.22 -0.05
C GLY A 67 -12.31 -10.09 -1.51
N GLY A 68 -12.00 -11.07 -2.35
CA GLY A 68 -12.46 -11.21 -3.73
C GLY A 68 -11.64 -10.46 -4.77
N ARG A 69 -10.43 -9.99 -4.44
CA ARG A 69 -9.66 -9.07 -5.29
C ARG A 69 -8.21 -9.49 -5.56
N GLY A 70 -7.65 -10.40 -4.76
CA GLY A 70 -6.25 -10.80 -4.82
C GLY A 70 -5.34 -9.91 -3.97
N VAL A 71 -4.05 -9.80 -4.33
CA VAL A 71 -3.05 -9.08 -3.54
C VAL A 71 -3.12 -7.56 -3.78
N PRO A 72 -3.16 -6.72 -2.73
CA PRO A 72 -3.29 -5.27 -2.87
C PRO A 72 -2.00 -4.62 -3.39
N ARG A 73 -2.14 -3.66 -4.32
CA ARG A 73 -1.02 -2.86 -4.83
C ARG A 73 -0.57 -1.82 -3.80
N GLY A 74 0.72 -1.47 -3.84
CA GLY A 74 1.33 -0.48 -2.94
C GLY A 74 1.46 -0.97 -1.49
N ARG A 75 1.50 -2.28 -1.28
CA ARG A 75 1.63 -2.95 0.03
C ARG A 75 2.65 -4.08 -0.08
N ILE A 76 3.32 -4.37 1.03
CA ILE A 76 4.19 -5.53 1.17
C ILE A 76 3.33 -6.74 1.50
N ILE A 77 3.57 -7.84 0.79
CA ILE A 77 2.88 -9.12 0.98
C ILE A 77 3.93 -10.18 1.26
N GLU A 78 3.75 -10.93 2.34
CA GLU A 78 4.61 -12.04 2.71
C GLU A 78 3.89 -13.37 2.43
N VAL A 79 4.54 -14.25 1.68
CA VAL A 79 4.09 -15.62 1.44
C VAL A 79 5.15 -16.56 2.02
N PHE A 80 4.84 -17.21 3.13
CA PHE A 80 5.75 -18.13 3.81
C PHE A 80 5.16 -19.55 3.90
N GLY A 81 6.02 -20.53 4.15
CA GLY A 81 5.63 -21.93 4.29
C GLY A 81 6.76 -22.90 3.96
N PRO A 82 6.52 -24.22 4.12
CA PRO A 82 7.53 -25.26 3.90
C PRO A 82 8.16 -25.21 2.51
N GLU A 83 9.32 -25.84 2.35
CA GLU A 83 9.90 -26.10 1.03
C GLU A 83 8.90 -26.86 0.15
N SER A 84 8.91 -26.57 -1.15
CA SER A 84 7.97 -27.15 -2.11
C SER A 84 6.47 -26.89 -1.86
N SER A 85 6.10 -25.96 -0.97
CA SER A 85 4.70 -25.58 -0.74
C SER A 85 4.08 -24.73 -1.85
N GLY A 86 4.87 -24.31 -2.84
CA GLY A 86 4.40 -23.51 -3.99
C GLY A 86 4.56 -21.99 -3.84
N LYS A 87 5.38 -21.50 -2.89
CA LYS A 87 5.64 -20.05 -2.69
C LYS A 87 6.05 -19.35 -3.99
N THR A 88 7.10 -19.85 -4.65
CA THR A 88 7.61 -19.30 -5.91
C THR A 88 6.60 -19.45 -7.04
N THR A 89 5.87 -20.57 -7.11
CA THR A 89 4.78 -20.77 -8.07
C THR A 89 3.70 -19.69 -7.92
N LEU A 90 3.26 -19.40 -6.69
CA LEU A 90 2.26 -18.37 -6.42
C LEU A 90 2.78 -16.97 -6.79
N ALA A 91 4.02 -16.65 -6.42
CA ALA A 91 4.64 -15.37 -6.76
C ALA A 91 4.75 -15.16 -8.27
N LEU A 92 5.21 -16.17 -9.02
CA LEU A 92 5.30 -16.13 -10.48
C LEU A 92 3.91 -16.04 -11.14
N THR A 93 2.89 -16.69 -10.57
CA THR A 93 1.51 -16.59 -11.09
C THR A 93 0.93 -15.19 -10.87
N ILE A 94 1.21 -14.57 -9.72
CA ILE A 94 0.86 -13.16 -9.46
C ILE A 94 1.58 -12.24 -10.46
N ALA A 95 2.88 -12.46 -10.70
CA ALA A 95 3.66 -11.70 -11.67
C ALA A 95 3.09 -11.82 -13.09
N ALA A 96 2.75 -13.04 -13.52
CA ALA A 96 2.11 -13.29 -14.81
C ALA A 96 0.77 -12.54 -14.93
N ASN A 97 -0.05 -12.51 -13.88
CA ASN A 97 -1.30 -11.75 -13.88
C ASN A 97 -1.08 -10.24 -13.90
N ALA A 98 -0.04 -9.75 -13.24
CA ALA A 98 0.36 -8.34 -13.32
C ALA A 98 0.76 -7.96 -14.75
N GLN A 99 1.56 -8.79 -15.42
CA GLN A 99 1.95 -8.61 -16.83
C GLN A 99 0.73 -8.63 -17.77
N LYS A 100 -0.18 -9.59 -17.60
CA LYS A 100 -1.43 -9.68 -18.39
C LYS A 100 -2.31 -8.44 -18.23
N ALA A 101 -2.26 -7.76 -17.08
CA ALA A 101 -2.96 -6.51 -16.84
C ALA A 101 -2.22 -5.28 -17.39
N GLY A 102 -1.15 -5.47 -18.19
CA GLY A 102 -0.33 -4.41 -18.76
C GLY A 102 0.70 -3.82 -17.80
N GLY A 103 0.96 -4.48 -16.67
CA GLY A 103 2.00 -4.10 -15.72
C GLY A 103 3.37 -4.67 -16.07
N VAL A 104 4.39 -4.23 -15.32
CA VAL A 104 5.74 -4.78 -15.36
C VAL A 104 5.98 -5.56 -14.07
N ALA A 105 6.68 -6.69 -14.18
CA ALA A 105 7.10 -7.48 -13.03
C ALA A 105 8.63 -7.54 -12.95
N ALA A 106 9.15 -7.48 -11.73
CA ALA A 106 10.55 -7.73 -11.43
C ALA A 106 10.65 -8.91 -10.45
N PHE A 107 11.65 -9.76 -10.64
CA PHE A 107 11.91 -10.92 -9.81
C PHE A 107 13.34 -10.84 -9.25
N ILE A 108 13.45 -10.80 -7.93
CA ILE A 108 14.73 -10.83 -7.23
C ILE A 108 15.00 -12.27 -6.80
N ASP A 109 15.78 -13.00 -7.60
CA ASP A 109 16.11 -14.40 -7.39
C ASP A 109 17.30 -14.53 -6.43
N ALA A 110 17.04 -14.26 -5.15
CA ALA A 110 18.04 -14.43 -4.09
C ALA A 110 18.42 -15.90 -3.83
N GLU A 111 17.59 -16.86 -4.26
CA GLU A 111 17.85 -18.31 -4.11
C GLU A 111 18.62 -18.90 -5.30
N HIS A 112 18.81 -18.14 -6.39
CA HIS A 112 19.49 -18.58 -7.61
C HIS A 112 18.86 -19.87 -8.19
N ALA A 113 17.53 -19.99 -8.06
CA ALA A 113 16.78 -21.22 -8.31
C ALA A 113 15.62 -21.05 -9.29
N LEU A 114 15.47 -19.87 -9.91
CA LEU A 114 14.41 -19.64 -10.87
C LEU A 114 14.62 -20.46 -12.15
N ASP A 115 13.63 -21.27 -12.53
CA ASP A 115 13.57 -21.94 -13.84
C ASP A 115 12.73 -21.10 -14.83
N PRO A 116 13.35 -20.50 -15.88
CA PRO A 116 12.64 -19.73 -16.89
C PRO A 116 11.59 -20.55 -17.64
N THR A 117 11.84 -21.85 -17.88
CA THR A 117 10.91 -22.74 -18.59
C THR A 117 9.64 -22.91 -17.78
N TYR A 118 9.78 -23.14 -16.47
CA TYR A 118 8.64 -23.24 -15.56
C TYR A 118 7.90 -21.91 -15.40
N ALA A 119 8.61 -20.79 -15.27
CA ALA A 119 7.99 -19.47 -15.21
C ALA A 119 7.15 -19.18 -16.48
N LYS A 120 7.66 -19.51 -17.67
CA LYS A 120 6.92 -19.40 -18.93
C LYS A 120 5.68 -20.31 -18.95
N ALA A 121 5.78 -21.52 -18.41
CA ALA A 121 4.63 -22.43 -18.31
C ALA A 121 3.52 -21.88 -17.38
N LEU A 122 3.89 -21.09 -16.37
CA LEU A 122 2.93 -20.36 -15.51
C LEU A 122 2.34 -19.11 -16.19
N GLY A 123 2.79 -18.78 -17.40
CA GLY A 123 2.30 -17.66 -18.19
C GLY A 123 3.01 -16.33 -17.91
N VAL A 124 4.20 -16.38 -17.30
CA VAL A 124 5.09 -15.21 -17.19
C VAL A 124 5.63 -14.89 -18.58
N ASP A 125 5.54 -13.62 -18.96
CA ASP A 125 6.22 -13.11 -20.14
C ASP A 125 7.69 -12.87 -19.81
N LEU A 126 8.56 -13.77 -20.27
CA LEU A 126 9.99 -13.72 -20.01
C LEU A 126 10.69 -12.56 -20.71
N GLU A 127 10.14 -12.03 -21.80
CA GLU A 127 10.79 -10.93 -22.55
C GLU A 127 10.68 -9.60 -21.80
N SER A 128 9.59 -9.42 -21.03
CA SER A 128 9.34 -8.21 -20.24
C SER A 128 9.63 -8.37 -18.74
N LEU A 129 10.00 -9.58 -18.28
CA LEU A 129 10.33 -9.81 -16.88
C LEU A 129 11.72 -9.26 -16.56
N LEU A 130 11.78 -8.34 -15.58
CA LEU A 130 13.06 -7.90 -15.02
C LEU A 130 13.54 -8.95 -14.02
N ILE A 131 14.81 -9.35 -14.10
CA ILE A 131 15.41 -10.33 -13.18
C ILE A 131 16.69 -9.77 -12.56
N SER A 132 16.86 -10.00 -11.27
CA SER A 132 18.11 -9.73 -10.56
C SER A 132 18.52 -10.95 -9.74
N GLN A 133 19.80 -11.32 -9.81
CA GLN A 133 20.42 -12.34 -8.98
C GLN A 133 21.46 -11.66 -8.10
N PRO A 134 21.05 -11.14 -6.93
CA PRO A 134 21.94 -10.38 -6.06
C PRO A 134 22.93 -11.31 -5.33
N ASP A 135 24.08 -10.74 -4.98
CA ASP A 135 25.14 -11.35 -4.18
C ASP A 135 24.86 -11.26 -2.66
N SER A 136 24.03 -10.29 -2.23
CA SER A 136 23.67 -10.09 -0.83
C SER A 136 22.23 -9.61 -0.62
N GLY A 137 21.72 -9.74 0.60
CA GLY A 137 20.39 -9.25 0.96
C GLY A 137 20.26 -7.72 0.91
N GLU A 138 21.32 -7.00 1.26
CA GLU A 138 21.37 -5.54 1.16
C GLU A 138 21.25 -5.09 -0.29
N GLN A 139 21.98 -5.73 -1.21
CA GLN A 139 21.88 -5.45 -2.63
C GLN A 139 20.49 -5.77 -3.17
N ALA A 140 19.88 -6.88 -2.72
CA ALA A 140 18.51 -7.25 -3.09
C ALA A 140 17.50 -6.15 -2.70
N LEU A 141 17.64 -5.58 -1.50
CA LEU A 141 16.78 -4.52 -0.99
C LEU A 141 17.01 -3.18 -1.68
N GLU A 142 18.26 -2.81 -1.95
CA GLU A 142 18.59 -1.57 -2.69
C GLU A 142 18.01 -1.59 -4.11
N ILE A 143 18.09 -2.75 -4.79
CA ILE A 143 17.45 -2.94 -6.10
C ILE A 143 15.93 -2.83 -5.97
N ALA A 144 15.33 -3.45 -4.96
CA ALA A 144 13.88 -3.38 -4.74
C ALA A 144 13.37 -1.96 -4.41
N GLU A 145 14.18 -1.12 -3.76
CA GLU A 145 13.87 0.30 -3.50
C GLU A 145 13.99 1.17 -4.75
N THR A 146 14.93 0.84 -5.64
CA THR A 146 15.20 1.63 -6.85
C THR A 146 14.15 1.42 -7.95
N LEU A 147 13.48 0.26 -7.96
CA LEU A 147 12.46 -0.13 -8.95
C LEU A 147 11.08 0.48 -8.64
#